data_AF-A0A6J1AVG9-F1
#
_entry.id   AF-A0A6J1AVG9-F1
#
_cell.length_a   1.000
_cell.length_b   1.000
_cell.length_c   1.000
_cell.angle_alpha   90.00
_cell.angle_beta   90.00
_cell.angle_gamma   90.00
#
_symmetry.space_group_name_H-M   'P 1'
#
loop_
_entity.id
_entity.type
_entity.pdbx_description
1 polymer ?
#
loop_
_entity_poly.entity_id
_entity_poly.type
_entity_poly.pdbx_seq_one_letter_code
_entity_poly.pdbx_strand_id
1 'polypeptide(L)'
;MSSRIAQIRLVSSHSEVYEPCDDSFALVDALLADRKNLLEHKPTLCMEVGCGSGYVITSLMLMLGEEANGAQFIATDINHHAVRVTQETMEAHRVHAELINTDIASGLENRLAGLVDLLVVNPPYVPTPEEEVGREGIASAWAGGENGRSVIDRILLVALKLLSKRGWLYMVTLTANNPSQICRQMRKKGYDSRIIVQRSTEEESLHIIKFWKDFDIEVDAKDVVLNSNAAPAGVMDSVLSQLHRLSFWRSSDVNSSRSGK
;
A
#
# COMPACT_ATOMS: atom_id res chain seq x y z
N MET A 1 -2.11 -27.96 7.80
CA MET A 1 -2.65 -26.79 7.09
C MET A 1 -1.47 -26.06 6.46
N SER A 2 -1.58 -25.63 5.19
CA SER A 2 -0.54 -24.78 4.59
C SER A 2 -0.44 -23.47 5.38
N SER A 3 0.78 -22.95 5.58
CA SER A 3 0.98 -21.66 6.25
C SER A 3 0.34 -20.55 5.42
N ARG A 4 -0.33 -19.59 6.07
CA ARG A 4 -0.97 -18.45 5.39
C ARG A 4 0.00 -17.32 5.03
N ILE A 5 1.24 -17.42 5.50
CA ILE A 5 2.34 -16.47 5.25
C ILE A 5 3.65 -17.25 5.07
N ALA A 6 4.68 -16.58 4.55
CA ALA A 6 6.00 -17.17 4.41
C ALA A 6 6.55 -17.59 5.79
N GLN A 7 7.13 -18.77 5.86
CA GLN A 7 7.80 -19.26 7.06
C GLN A 7 9.21 -18.68 7.10
N ILE A 8 9.55 -17.93 8.15
CA ILE A 8 10.84 -17.24 8.25
C ILE A 8 12.06 -18.18 8.06
N ARG A 9 11.98 -19.42 8.56
CA ARG A 9 13.03 -20.45 8.40
C ARG A 9 13.28 -20.90 6.94
N LEU A 10 12.37 -20.57 6.03
CA LEU A 10 12.45 -20.90 4.60
C LEU A 10 12.76 -19.65 3.74
N VAL A 11 12.89 -18.47 4.37
CA VAL A 11 13.30 -17.25 3.68
C VAL A 11 14.82 -17.34 3.44
N SER A 12 15.23 -17.16 2.19
CA SER A 12 16.66 -17.12 1.84
C SER A 12 17.30 -15.82 2.35
N SER A 13 18.63 -15.80 2.45
CA SER A 13 19.40 -14.66 2.94
C SER A 13 20.65 -14.44 2.10
N HIS A 14 21.11 -13.18 2.08
CA HIS A 14 22.34 -12.78 1.42
C HIS A 14 22.89 -11.52 2.11
N SER A 15 24.20 -11.35 2.20
CA SER A 15 24.82 -10.22 2.94
C SER A 15 24.44 -8.84 2.38
N GLU A 16 24.11 -8.78 1.10
CA GLU A 16 23.65 -7.56 0.41
C GLU A 16 22.12 -7.41 0.34
N VAL A 17 21.34 -8.26 1.03
CA VAL A 17 19.87 -8.20 1.00
C VAL A 17 19.31 -7.96 2.40
N TYR A 18 18.35 -7.05 2.50
CA TYR A 18 17.71 -6.72 3.77
C TYR A 18 16.91 -7.92 4.30
N GLU A 19 17.27 -8.35 5.51
CA GLU A 19 16.56 -9.43 6.19
C GLU A 19 15.17 -8.94 6.65
N PRO A 20 14.13 -9.80 6.65
CA PRO A 20 12.84 -9.44 7.21
C PRO A 20 12.98 -8.97 8.66
N CYS A 21 12.56 -7.75 8.92
CA CYS A 21 12.55 -7.16 10.26
C CYS A 21 11.15 -6.64 10.63
N ASP A 22 11.05 -5.83 11.69
CA ASP A 22 9.79 -5.37 12.27
C ASP A 22 8.87 -4.67 11.28
N ASP A 23 9.43 -3.95 10.31
CA ASP A 23 8.75 -3.30 9.20
C ASP A 23 8.10 -4.29 8.22
N SER A 24 8.87 -5.30 7.83
CA SER A 24 8.42 -6.40 6.97
C SER A 24 7.29 -7.19 7.63
N PHE A 25 7.44 -7.49 8.93
CA PHE A 25 6.41 -8.16 9.72
C PHE A 25 5.16 -7.29 9.91
N ALA A 26 5.33 -5.99 10.15
CA ALA A 26 4.19 -5.07 10.27
C ALA A 26 3.39 -4.97 8.97
N LEU A 27 4.07 -4.97 7.81
CA LEU A 27 3.41 -4.95 6.51
C LEU A 27 2.61 -6.23 6.26
N VAL A 28 3.18 -7.40 6.56
CA VAL A 28 2.45 -8.68 6.47
C VAL A 28 1.28 -8.74 7.46
N ASP A 29 1.44 -8.24 8.67
CA ASP A 29 0.36 -8.13 9.66
C ASP A 29 -0.78 -7.22 9.17
N ALA A 30 -0.46 -6.11 8.52
CA ALA A 30 -1.48 -5.23 7.94
C ALA A 30 -2.24 -5.92 6.80
N LEU A 31 -1.55 -6.66 5.93
CA LEU A 31 -2.20 -7.47 4.90
C LEU A 31 -3.09 -8.55 5.52
N LEU A 32 -2.64 -9.21 6.60
CA LEU A 32 -3.43 -10.21 7.33
C LEU A 32 -4.67 -9.59 7.99
N ALA A 33 -4.52 -8.43 8.61
CA ALA A 33 -5.63 -7.69 9.23
C ALA A 33 -6.68 -7.28 8.18
N ASP A 34 -6.25 -6.96 6.96
CA ASP A 34 -7.13 -6.57 5.85
C ASP A 34 -7.52 -7.74 4.91
N ARG A 35 -7.17 -8.98 5.26
CA ARG A 35 -7.32 -10.17 4.40
C ARG A 35 -8.74 -10.34 3.86
N LYS A 36 -9.76 -10.13 4.71
CA LYS A 36 -11.16 -10.28 4.27
C LYS A 36 -11.47 -9.34 3.11
N ASN A 37 -11.07 -8.07 3.22
CA ASN A 37 -11.29 -7.08 2.18
C ASN A 37 -10.46 -7.39 0.94
N LEU A 38 -9.22 -7.89 1.09
CA LEU A 38 -8.39 -8.33 -0.04
C LEU A 38 -9.02 -9.50 -0.82
N LEU A 39 -9.61 -10.47 -0.13
CA LEU A 39 -10.30 -11.60 -0.76
C LEU A 39 -11.60 -11.17 -1.46
N GLU A 40 -12.33 -10.22 -0.89
CA GLU A 40 -13.51 -9.64 -1.52
C GLU A 40 -13.14 -8.78 -2.73
N HIS A 41 -12.00 -8.08 -2.67
CA HIS A 41 -11.46 -7.26 -3.75
C HIS A 41 -11.06 -8.07 -4.99
N LYS A 42 -10.56 -9.30 -4.79
CA LYS A 42 -10.15 -10.24 -5.85
C LYS A 42 -9.18 -9.59 -6.85
N PRO A 43 -8.01 -9.11 -6.40
CA PRO A 43 -7.03 -8.49 -7.27
C PRO A 43 -6.54 -9.50 -8.31
N THR A 44 -6.51 -9.08 -9.59
CA THR A 44 -6.05 -9.94 -10.69
C THR A 44 -4.56 -9.77 -11.01
N LEU A 45 -4.01 -8.61 -10.72
CA LEU A 45 -2.58 -8.31 -10.83
C LEU A 45 -2.08 -7.66 -9.54
N CYS A 46 -1.17 -8.35 -8.86
CA CYS A 46 -0.50 -7.89 -7.65
C CYS A 46 0.97 -7.57 -7.97
N MET A 47 1.51 -6.51 -7.38
CA MET A 47 2.89 -6.12 -7.56
C MET A 47 3.55 -5.74 -6.22
N GLU A 48 4.78 -6.18 -6.01
CA GLU A 48 5.67 -5.64 -4.97
C GLU A 48 6.80 -4.81 -5.59
N VAL A 49 7.07 -3.64 -5.02
CA VAL A 49 8.26 -2.81 -5.34
C VAL A 49 9.22 -2.84 -4.17
N GLY A 50 10.47 -3.26 -4.42
CA GLY A 50 11.50 -3.45 -3.41
C GLY A 50 11.32 -4.79 -2.69
N CYS A 51 11.40 -5.91 -3.42
CA CYS A 51 11.03 -7.22 -2.87
C CYS A 51 12.03 -7.77 -1.85
N GLY A 52 13.28 -7.30 -1.82
CA GLY A 52 14.27 -7.66 -0.81
C GLY A 52 14.44 -9.18 -0.69
N SER A 53 14.16 -9.73 0.48
CA SER A 53 14.21 -11.18 0.76
C SER A 53 13.05 -11.99 0.15
N GLY A 54 12.02 -11.32 -0.38
CA GLY A 54 10.81 -11.93 -0.92
C GLY A 54 9.77 -12.30 0.13
N TYR A 55 9.99 -11.95 1.40
CA TYR A 55 9.09 -12.34 2.51
C TYR A 55 7.66 -11.81 2.32
N VAL A 56 7.50 -10.57 1.88
CA VAL A 56 6.19 -9.90 1.76
C VAL A 56 5.41 -10.43 0.55
N ILE A 57 5.97 -10.41 -0.68
CA ILE A 57 5.28 -10.99 -1.85
C ILE A 57 4.95 -12.47 -1.65
N THR A 58 5.85 -13.25 -1.05
CA THR A 58 5.60 -14.67 -0.74
C THR A 58 4.46 -14.84 0.25
N SER A 59 4.41 -14.00 1.29
CA SER A 59 3.31 -14.01 2.26
C SER A 59 1.99 -13.59 1.64
N LEU A 60 2.00 -12.59 0.77
CA LEU A 60 0.81 -12.15 0.03
C LEU A 60 0.24 -13.27 -0.86
N MET A 61 1.10 -13.95 -1.62
CA MET A 61 0.69 -15.09 -2.47
C MET A 61 0.08 -16.22 -1.64
N LEU A 62 0.71 -16.60 -0.52
CA LEU A 62 0.19 -17.65 0.37
C LEU A 62 -1.13 -17.24 1.05
N MET A 63 -1.30 -15.96 1.35
CA MET A 63 -2.50 -15.42 2.00
C MET A 63 -3.71 -15.41 1.07
N LEU A 64 -3.51 -14.98 -0.17
CA LEU A 64 -4.53 -14.97 -1.22
C LEU A 64 -4.82 -16.40 -1.71
N GLY A 65 -3.79 -17.25 -1.78
CA GLY A 65 -3.90 -18.69 -2.02
C GLY A 65 -4.73 -19.05 -3.26
N GLU A 66 -5.39 -20.21 -3.23
CA GLU A 66 -6.31 -20.66 -4.29
C GLU A 66 -7.55 -19.76 -4.41
N GLU A 67 -7.89 -19.01 -3.36
CA GLU A 67 -9.03 -18.08 -3.36
C GLU A 67 -8.80 -16.87 -4.30
N ALA A 68 -7.55 -16.62 -4.71
CA ALA A 68 -7.16 -15.53 -5.61
C ALA A 68 -7.58 -15.75 -7.08
N ASN A 69 -8.12 -16.93 -7.43
CA ASN A 69 -8.66 -17.26 -8.76
C ASN A 69 -7.75 -16.85 -9.95
N GLY A 70 -6.45 -17.16 -9.86
CA GLY A 70 -5.49 -16.91 -10.94
C GLY A 70 -4.83 -15.53 -10.95
N ALA A 71 -4.78 -14.85 -9.79
CA ALA A 71 -4.00 -13.63 -9.63
C ALA A 71 -2.54 -13.80 -10.10
N GLN A 72 -2.06 -12.81 -10.86
CA GLN A 72 -0.69 -12.71 -11.33
C GLN A 72 0.13 -11.89 -10.35
N PHE A 73 1.40 -12.24 -10.16
CA PHE A 73 2.30 -11.57 -9.22
C PHE A 73 3.55 -11.11 -9.95
N ILE A 74 3.93 -9.85 -9.74
CA ILE A 74 5.19 -9.26 -10.22
C ILE A 74 5.94 -8.72 -9.00
N ALA A 75 7.25 -8.89 -8.94
CA ALA A 75 8.07 -8.24 -7.95
C ALA A 75 9.31 -7.62 -8.59
N THR A 76 9.63 -6.40 -8.17
CA THR A 76 10.79 -5.65 -8.69
C THR A 76 11.75 -5.32 -7.57
N ASP A 77 13.05 -5.36 -7.86
CA ASP A 77 14.07 -4.80 -6.98
C ASP A 77 15.22 -4.24 -7.80
N ILE A 78 15.83 -3.16 -7.33
CA ILE A 78 17.01 -2.57 -7.98
C ILE A 78 18.25 -3.44 -7.70
N ASN A 79 18.27 -4.17 -6.59
CA ASN A 79 19.34 -5.06 -6.21
C ASN A 79 19.14 -6.45 -6.84
N HIS A 80 20.06 -6.84 -7.72
CA HIS A 80 20.03 -8.15 -8.38
C HIS A 80 20.14 -9.33 -7.40
N HIS A 81 20.80 -9.15 -6.24
CA HIS A 81 20.84 -10.16 -5.18
C HIS A 81 19.45 -10.35 -4.56
N ALA A 82 18.68 -9.28 -4.37
CA ALA A 82 17.33 -9.36 -3.82
C ALA A 82 16.37 -10.13 -4.74
N VAL A 83 16.49 -9.93 -6.06
CA VAL A 83 15.77 -10.72 -7.07
C VAL A 83 16.08 -12.22 -6.91
N ARG A 84 17.36 -12.59 -6.79
CA ARG A 84 17.76 -13.98 -6.59
C ARG A 84 17.26 -14.56 -5.26
N VAL A 85 17.44 -13.84 -4.15
CA VAL A 85 16.98 -14.27 -2.82
C VAL A 85 15.48 -14.44 -2.79
N THR A 86 14.74 -13.52 -3.42
CA THR A 86 13.28 -13.62 -3.58
C THR A 86 12.89 -14.88 -4.35
N GLN A 87 13.61 -15.22 -5.43
CA GLN A 87 13.38 -16.46 -6.17
C GLN A 87 13.56 -17.70 -5.28
N GLU A 88 14.67 -17.79 -4.55
CA GLU A 88 14.97 -18.91 -3.65
C GLU A 88 13.91 -19.03 -2.52
N THR A 89 13.46 -17.89 -1.97
CA THR A 89 12.37 -17.85 -0.99
C THR A 89 11.06 -18.39 -1.58
N MET A 90 10.70 -17.99 -2.81
CA MET A 90 9.49 -18.47 -3.47
C MET A 90 9.55 -19.96 -3.81
N GLU A 91 10.69 -20.45 -4.27
CA GLU A 91 10.93 -21.87 -4.56
C GLU A 91 10.75 -22.74 -3.30
N ALA A 92 11.29 -22.29 -2.16
CA ALA A 92 11.12 -22.98 -0.87
C ALA A 92 9.64 -23.03 -0.41
N HIS A 93 8.82 -22.07 -0.85
CA HIS A 93 7.39 -21.98 -0.54
C HIS A 93 6.48 -22.52 -1.66
N ARG A 94 7.05 -22.95 -2.78
CA ARG A 94 6.32 -23.46 -3.97
C ARG A 94 5.29 -22.47 -4.51
N VAL A 95 5.66 -21.21 -4.56
CA VAL A 95 4.89 -20.12 -5.18
C VAL A 95 5.73 -19.47 -6.29
N HIS A 96 5.11 -18.64 -7.12
CA HIS A 96 5.79 -18.04 -8.27
C HIS A 96 5.27 -16.64 -8.56
N ALA A 97 6.19 -15.74 -8.88
CA ALA A 97 5.96 -14.39 -9.38
C ALA A 97 6.98 -14.08 -10.47
N GLU A 98 6.62 -13.17 -11.38
CA GLU A 98 7.55 -12.60 -12.35
C GLU A 98 8.51 -11.65 -11.62
N LEU A 99 9.81 -11.95 -11.64
CA LEU A 99 10.82 -11.15 -10.97
C LEU A 99 11.62 -10.30 -11.96
N ILE A 100 11.77 -9.02 -11.67
CA ILE A 100 12.39 -8.08 -12.59
C ILE A 100 13.38 -7.19 -11.84
N ASN A 101 14.67 -7.28 -12.22
CA ASN A 101 15.68 -6.36 -11.69
C ASN A 101 15.55 -4.99 -12.39
N THR A 102 15.02 -3.99 -11.69
CA THR A 102 14.78 -2.65 -12.25
C THR A 102 14.62 -1.60 -11.14
N ASP A 103 14.81 -0.33 -11.47
CA ASP A 103 14.53 0.80 -10.58
C ASP A 103 13.02 1.07 -10.51
N ILE A 104 12.41 0.82 -9.35
CA ILE A 104 10.97 0.93 -9.04
C ILE A 104 10.09 0.09 -9.98
N ALA A 105 9.86 0.56 -11.20
CA ALA A 105 9.10 -0.15 -12.22
C ALA A 105 9.55 0.24 -13.64
N SER A 106 10.78 0.74 -13.78
CA SER A 106 11.32 1.26 -15.04
C SER A 106 11.21 0.23 -16.15
N GLY A 107 10.61 0.63 -17.27
CA GLY A 107 10.33 -0.21 -18.44
C GLY A 107 9.00 -0.97 -18.37
N LEU A 108 8.30 -0.93 -17.25
CA LEU A 108 7.00 -1.59 -17.05
C LEU A 108 5.84 -0.60 -17.05
N GLU A 109 6.09 0.68 -16.81
CA GLU A 109 5.05 1.65 -16.46
C GLU A 109 4.03 1.85 -17.56
N ASN A 110 4.43 1.79 -18.83
CA ASN A 110 3.50 1.91 -19.95
C ASN A 110 2.69 0.63 -20.17
N ARG A 111 3.30 -0.55 -19.96
CA ARG A 111 2.62 -1.84 -20.16
C ARG A 111 1.65 -2.15 -19.03
N LEU A 112 1.97 -1.72 -17.81
CA LEU A 112 1.19 -1.95 -16.60
C LEU A 112 0.30 -0.75 -16.22
N ALA A 113 0.23 0.28 -17.06
CA ALA A 113 -0.54 1.49 -16.78
C ALA A 113 -2.02 1.16 -16.52
N GLY A 114 -2.51 1.48 -15.31
CA GLY A 114 -3.89 1.24 -14.92
C GLY A 114 -4.28 -0.24 -14.78
N LEU A 115 -3.32 -1.15 -14.63
CA LEU A 115 -3.57 -2.59 -14.54
C LEU A 115 -3.33 -3.19 -13.15
N VAL A 116 -2.56 -2.52 -12.28
CA VAL A 116 -2.18 -3.09 -10.98
C VAL A 116 -3.33 -2.93 -9.99
N ASP A 117 -3.95 -4.03 -9.60
CA ASP A 117 -5.07 -4.05 -8.65
C ASP A 117 -4.61 -3.99 -7.19
N LEU A 118 -3.38 -4.42 -6.91
CA LEU A 118 -2.76 -4.38 -5.59
C LEU A 118 -1.27 -4.11 -5.73
N LEU A 119 -0.80 -3.00 -5.15
CA LEU A 119 0.61 -2.63 -5.05
C LEU A 119 1.02 -2.66 -3.59
N VAL A 120 2.15 -3.30 -3.28
CA VAL A 120 2.71 -3.38 -1.93
C VAL A 120 4.14 -2.86 -1.97
N VAL A 121 4.50 -2.01 -1.01
CA VAL A 121 5.81 -1.37 -0.97
C VAL A 121 6.29 -1.25 0.46
N ASN A 122 7.50 -1.77 0.71
CA ASN A 122 8.32 -1.41 1.86
C ASN A 122 9.51 -0.57 1.37
N PRO A 123 9.37 0.77 1.25
CA PRO A 123 10.38 1.59 0.59
C PRO A 123 11.58 1.87 1.51
N PRO A 124 12.74 2.29 0.98
CA PRO A 124 13.77 2.96 1.77
C PRO A 124 13.19 4.25 2.37
N TYR A 125 12.94 4.24 3.68
CA TYR A 125 12.18 5.28 4.39
C TYR A 125 12.99 5.98 5.49
N VAL A 126 14.25 5.58 5.73
CA VAL A 126 15.06 6.18 6.80
C VAL A 126 15.59 7.53 6.33
N PRO A 127 15.45 8.61 7.12
CA PRO A 127 16.08 9.89 6.81
C PRO A 127 17.60 9.75 6.75
N THR A 128 18.18 10.06 5.60
CA THR A 128 19.62 10.02 5.34
C THR A 128 20.03 11.24 4.51
N PRO A 129 21.32 11.59 4.43
CA PRO A 129 21.81 12.50 3.41
C PRO A 129 21.38 12.04 2.00
N GLU A 130 21.09 12.97 1.10
CA GLU A 130 20.63 12.67 -0.28
C GLU A 130 21.67 11.89 -1.07
N GLU A 131 22.95 12.13 -0.82
CA GLU A 131 24.05 11.43 -1.47
C GLU A 131 24.09 9.92 -1.16
N GLU A 132 23.38 9.45 -0.13
CA GLU A 132 23.27 8.03 0.22
C GLU A 132 22.14 7.32 -0.55
N VAL A 133 21.21 8.07 -1.14
CA VAL A 133 20.08 7.50 -1.89
C VAL A 133 20.59 6.84 -3.17
N GLY A 134 20.26 5.56 -3.34
CA GLY A 134 20.60 4.81 -4.54
C GLY A 134 22.09 4.47 -4.69
N ARG A 135 22.89 4.61 -3.63
CA ARG A 135 24.25 4.04 -3.60
C ARG A 135 24.20 2.52 -3.69
N GLU A 136 25.22 1.93 -4.30
CA GLU A 136 25.35 0.48 -4.36
C GLU A 136 25.55 -0.14 -2.96
N GLY A 137 25.03 -1.35 -2.81
CA GLY A 137 25.14 -2.15 -1.59
C GLY A 137 23.89 -2.09 -0.71
N ILE A 138 23.95 -2.81 0.41
CA ILE A 138 22.82 -2.99 1.33
C ILE A 138 22.16 -1.69 1.81
N ALA A 139 22.90 -0.58 1.89
CA ALA A 139 22.39 0.71 2.38
C ALA A 139 21.22 1.25 1.56
N SER A 140 21.11 0.88 0.28
CA SER A 140 19.97 1.26 -0.57
C SER A 140 18.63 0.72 -0.06
N ALA A 141 18.64 -0.29 0.82
CA ALA A 141 17.43 -0.86 1.39
C ALA A 141 16.73 0.08 2.38
N TRP A 142 17.46 1.02 3.01
CA TRP A 142 16.89 1.92 4.02
C TRP A 142 17.07 3.41 3.69
N ALA A 143 18.11 3.79 2.94
CA ALA A 143 18.44 5.19 2.64
C ALA A 143 17.34 5.90 1.83
N GLY A 144 16.53 6.71 2.52
CA GLY A 144 15.36 7.39 1.97
C GLY A 144 15.58 8.86 1.61
N GLY A 145 16.76 9.43 1.92
CA GLY A 145 17.07 10.84 1.62
C GLY A 145 16.42 11.81 2.61
N GLU A 146 16.15 13.04 2.17
CA GLU A 146 15.59 14.10 3.00
C GLU A 146 14.23 13.68 3.57
N ASN A 147 14.11 13.71 4.90
CA ASN A 147 12.95 13.21 5.65
C ASN A 147 12.61 11.73 5.36
N GLY A 148 13.50 10.98 4.73
CA GLY A 148 13.30 9.61 4.29
C GLY A 148 12.27 9.47 3.15
N ARG A 149 12.08 10.50 2.32
CA ARG A 149 10.98 10.56 1.36
C ARG A 149 11.36 10.56 -0.11
N SER A 150 12.63 10.71 -0.46
CA SER A 150 13.06 10.88 -1.86
C SER A 150 12.71 9.66 -2.71
N VAL A 151 12.80 8.45 -2.15
CA VAL A 151 12.36 7.22 -2.83
C VAL A 151 10.84 7.06 -2.75
N ILE A 152 10.22 7.33 -1.60
CA ILE A 152 8.75 7.27 -1.41
C ILE A 152 8.02 8.12 -2.44
N ASP A 153 8.43 9.38 -2.61
CA ASP A 153 7.75 10.33 -3.48
C ASP A 153 7.85 9.91 -4.96
N ARG A 154 8.98 9.32 -5.36
CA ARG A 154 9.14 8.70 -6.70
C ARG A 154 8.22 7.51 -6.88
N ILE A 155 8.15 6.61 -5.89
CA ILE A 155 7.27 5.43 -5.94
C ILE A 155 5.81 5.86 -6.03
N LEU A 156 5.37 6.88 -5.29
CA LEU A 156 3.99 7.36 -5.34
C LEU A 156 3.62 7.88 -6.75
N LEU A 157 4.52 8.59 -7.43
CA LEU A 157 4.28 9.02 -8.82
C LEU A 157 4.10 7.84 -9.78
N VAL A 158 4.91 6.80 -9.61
CA VAL A 158 4.81 5.56 -10.42
C VAL A 158 3.53 4.80 -10.06
N ALA A 159 3.21 4.67 -8.77
CA ALA A 159 2.00 4.01 -8.28
C ALA A 159 0.73 4.62 -8.88
N LEU A 160 0.63 5.96 -8.95
CA LEU A 160 -0.49 6.66 -9.58
C LEU A 160 -0.69 6.29 -11.05
N LYS A 161 0.37 5.91 -11.76
CA LYS A 161 0.31 5.46 -13.16
C LYS A 161 -0.04 3.98 -13.27
N LEU A 162 0.46 3.15 -12.36
CA LEU A 162 0.29 1.69 -12.38
C LEU A 162 -1.09 1.24 -11.88
N LEU A 163 -1.60 1.88 -10.82
CA LEU A 163 -2.81 1.44 -10.13
C LEU A 163 -4.02 1.46 -11.05
N SER A 164 -4.77 0.36 -11.05
CA SER A 164 -6.06 0.25 -11.75
C SER A 164 -7.10 1.17 -11.12
N LYS A 165 -8.27 1.27 -11.76
CA LYS A 165 -9.40 2.02 -11.18
C LYS A 165 -9.82 1.50 -9.79
N ARG A 166 -9.55 0.22 -9.50
CA ARG A 166 -9.82 -0.39 -8.19
C ARG A 166 -8.53 -0.62 -7.41
N GLY A 167 -7.40 -0.13 -7.89
CA GLY A 167 -6.08 -0.41 -7.34
C GLY A 167 -5.94 0.04 -5.90
N TRP A 168 -5.39 -0.84 -5.07
CA TRP A 168 -4.99 -0.54 -3.69
C TRP A 168 -3.47 -0.47 -3.58
N LEU A 169 -2.96 0.44 -2.75
CA LEU A 169 -1.55 0.54 -2.39
C LEU A 169 -1.39 0.35 -0.88
N TYR A 170 -0.50 -0.53 -0.44
CA TYR A 170 -0.04 -0.63 0.95
C TYR A 170 1.41 -0.17 1.01
N MET A 171 1.70 0.77 1.89
CA MET A 171 3.02 1.38 2.02
C MET A 171 3.45 1.50 3.48
N VAL A 172 4.69 1.09 3.76
CA VAL A 172 5.36 1.34 5.04
C VAL A 172 5.87 2.77 5.11
N THR A 173 5.68 3.43 6.25
CA THR A 173 6.22 4.76 6.54
C THR A 173 6.60 4.88 8.02
N LEU A 174 7.56 5.74 8.34
CA LEU A 174 7.86 6.24 9.67
C LEU A 174 7.17 7.59 9.92
N THR A 175 7.06 7.97 11.18
CA THR A 175 6.63 9.33 11.58
C THR A 175 7.48 10.42 10.93
N ALA A 176 8.80 10.18 10.80
CA ALA A 176 9.74 11.09 10.15
C ALA A 176 9.37 11.36 8.68
N ASN A 177 8.67 10.45 8.00
CA ASN A 177 8.21 10.64 6.63
C ASN A 177 6.94 11.49 6.51
N ASN A 178 6.43 12.04 7.62
CA ASN A 178 5.21 12.85 7.67
C ASN A 178 4.02 12.16 6.95
N PRO A 179 3.49 11.05 7.49
CA PRO A 179 2.43 10.28 6.86
C PRO A 179 1.18 11.12 6.53
N SER A 180 0.84 12.09 7.36
CA SER A 180 -0.26 13.03 7.10
C SER A 180 -0.06 13.84 5.81
N GLN A 181 1.17 14.25 5.51
CA GLN A 181 1.51 14.90 4.25
C GLN A 181 1.45 13.94 3.06
N ILE A 182 1.89 12.68 3.20
CA ILE A 182 1.71 11.64 2.17
C ILE A 182 0.22 11.54 1.81
N CYS A 183 -0.63 11.34 2.82
CA CYS A 183 -2.08 11.20 2.68
C CYS A 183 -2.70 12.42 2.01
N ARG A 184 -2.30 13.64 2.40
CA ARG A 184 -2.80 14.87 1.78
C ARG A 184 -2.40 14.99 0.31
N GLN A 185 -1.19 14.58 -0.06
CA GLN A 185 -0.75 14.57 -1.45
C GLN A 185 -1.54 13.56 -2.29
N MET A 186 -1.73 12.34 -1.78
CA MET A 186 -2.53 11.31 -2.43
C MET A 186 -4.00 11.72 -2.57
N ARG A 187 -4.56 12.40 -1.56
CA ARG A 187 -5.93 12.96 -1.61
C ARG A 187 -6.13 13.96 -2.74
N LYS A 188 -5.14 14.83 -2.99
CA LYS A 188 -5.16 15.76 -4.15
C LYS A 188 -5.14 15.03 -5.50
N LYS A 189 -4.79 13.74 -5.51
CA LYS A 189 -4.75 12.88 -6.71
C LYS A 189 -5.96 11.94 -6.79
N GLY A 190 -6.97 12.12 -5.93
CA GLY A 190 -8.21 11.32 -5.93
C GLY A 190 -8.11 10.00 -5.16
N TYR A 191 -7.20 9.91 -4.19
CA TYR A 191 -7.05 8.72 -3.34
C TYR A 191 -7.43 9.02 -1.90
N ASP A 192 -8.25 8.19 -1.29
CA ASP A 192 -8.42 8.17 0.15
C ASP A 192 -7.38 7.24 0.79
N SER A 193 -7.23 7.33 2.11
CA SER A 193 -6.18 6.62 2.85
C SER A 193 -6.61 6.21 4.25
N ARG A 194 -6.04 5.10 4.73
CA ARG A 194 -6.25 4.61 6.10
C ARG A 194 -4.99 3.94 6.62
N ILE A 195 -4.62 4.24 7.86
CA ILE A 195 -3.61 3.49 8.59
C ILE A 195 -4.23 2.15 9.03
N ILE A 196 -3.67 1.04 8.56
CA ILE A 196 -4.14 -0.32 8.87
C ILE A 196 -3.48 -0.85 10.14
N VAL A 197 -2.17 -0.62 10.25
CA VAL A 197 -1.36 -0.99 11.41
C VAL A 197 -0.48 0.20 11.77
N GLN A 198 -0.36 0.45 13.08
CA GLN A 198 0.64 1.35 13.64
C GLN A 198 1.38 0.59 14.75
N ARG A 199 2.71 0.64 14.72
CA ARG A 199 3.59 0.13 15.78
C ARG A 199 4.46 1.28 16.24
N SER A 200 4.58 1.45 17.55
CA SER A 200 5.38 2.53 18.13
C SER A 200 6.34 1.97 19.16
N THR A 201 7.59 2.39 19.06
CA THR A 201 8.60 2.31 20.12
C THR A 201 8.77 3.71 20.75
N GLU A 202 9.69 3.84 21.70
CA GLU A 202 10.02 5.17 22.26
C GLU A 202 10.70 6.09 21.23
N GLU A 203 11.38 5.50 20.25
CA GLU A 203 12.25 6.20 19.30
C GLU A 203 11.57 6.42 17.94
N GLU A 204 10.71 5.49 17.52
CA GLU A 204 10.11 5.51 16.19
C GLU A 204 8.67 5.02 16.19
N SER A 205 7.84 5.55 15.28
CA SER A 205 6.52 5.00 15.02
C SER A 205 6.36 4.70 13.53
N LEU A 206 6.12 3.42 13.27
CA LEU A 206 5.93 2.78 11.98
C LEU A 206 4.44 2.69 11.67
N HIS A 207 4.06 3.04 10.44
CA HIS A 207 2.70 3.07 9.96
C HIS A 207 2.59 2.32 8.64
N ILE A 208 1.60 1.42 8.55
CA ILE A 208 1.21 0.80 7.29
C ILE A 208 -0.04 1.51 6.77
N ILE A 209 0.13 2.26 5.69
CA ILE A 209 -0.95 3.06 5.10
C ILE A 209 -1.49 2.34 3.87
N LYS A 210 -2.80 2.15 3.84
CA LYS A 210 -3.55 1.74 2.66
C LYS A 210 -4.07 2.97 1.92
N PHE A 211 -3.90 3.01 0.61
CA PHE A 211 -4.52 3.98 -0.29
C PHE A 211 -5.43 3.28 -1.30
N TRP A 212 -6.54 3.90 -1.65
CA TRP A 212 -7.44 3.44 -2.71
C TRP A 212 -8.06 4.63 -3.42
N LYS A 213 -8.50 4.42 -4.66
CA LYS A 213 -9.15 5.47 -5.43
C LYS A 213 -10.51 5.81 -4.82
N ASP A 214 -10.73 7.08 -4.53
CA ASP A 214 -12.01 7.60 -4.04
C ASP A 214 -12.71 8.34 -5.19
N PHE A 215 -13.80 7.74 -5.66
CA PHE A 215 -14.56 8.27 -6.79
C PHE A 215 -15.38 9.51 -6.40
N ASP A 216 -15.68 9.71 -5.12
CA ASP A 216 -16.45 10.86 -4.66
C ASP A 216 -15.59 12.15 -4.66
N ILE A 217 -14.28 12.03 -4.47
CA ILE A 217 -13.32 13.15 -4.56
C ILE A 217 -13.18 13.68 -6.00
N GLU A 218 -13.28 12.81 -7.01
CA GLU A 218 -13.22 13.24 -8.42
C GLU A 218 -14.48 14.02 -8.86
N VAL A 219 -15.63 13.77 -8.21
CA VAL A 219 -16.88 14.47 -8.48
C VAL A 219 -16.82 15.89 -7.93
N ASP A 220 -16.37 16.06 -6.68
CA ASP A 220 -16.19 17.40 -6.06
C ASP A 220 -15.25 18.30 -6.87
N ALA A 221 -14.16 17.76 -7.42
CA ALA A 221 -13.22 18.54 -8.24
C ALA A 221 -13.83 18.98 -9.59
N LYS A 222 -14.67 18.14 -10.20
CA LYS A 222 -15.36 18.48 -11.46
C LYS A 222 -16.51 19.46 -11.24
N ASP A 223 -17.23 19.35 -10.13
CA ASP A 223 -18.30 20.27 -9.76
C ASP A 223 -17.77 21.67 -9.41
N VAL A 224 -16.58 21.76 -8.80
CA VAL A 224 -15.89 23.05 -8.58
C VAL A 224 -15.41 23.69 -9.89
N VAL A 225 -14.96 22.89 -10.87
CA VAL A 225 -14.52 23.39 -12.20
C VAL A 225 -15.70 23.79 -13.08
N LEU A 226 -16.81 23.06 -13.04
CA LEU A 226 -18.04 23.43 -13.75
C LEU A 226 -18.68 24.70 -13.18
N ASN A 227 -18.61 24.90 -11.86
CA ASN A 227 -19.13 26.11 -11.20
C ASN A 227 -18.23 27.34 -11.31
N SER A 228 -16.98 27.22 -11.75
CA SER A 228 -16.05 28.36 -11.91
C SER A 228 -16.02 28.97 -13.32
N ASN A 229 -16.71 28.36 -14.30
CA ASN A 229 -16.83 28.87 -15.67
C ASN A 229 -18.14 29.64 -15.93
N ALA A 230 -18.89 30.01 -14.90
CA ALA A 230 -20.06 30.87 -15.01
C ALA A 230 -19.81 32.24 -14.35
N ALA A 231 -19.58 33.27 -15.17
CA ALA A 231 -19.95 34.66 -14.83
C ALA A 231 -21.17 35.03 -15.71
N PRO A 232 -22.05 36.01 -15.36
CA PRO A 232 -21.82 37.17 -14.48
C PRO A 232 -23.03 37.64 -13.62
N ALA A 233 -22.81 38.78 -12.91
CA ALA A 233 -23.77 39.84 -12.53
C ALA A 233 -24.76 39.66 -11.35
N GLY A 234 -24.69 40.61 -10.41
CA GLY A 234 -25.88 41.17 -9.73
C GLY A 234 -26.25 40.63 -8.33
N VAL A 235 -25.84 41.40 -7.30
CA VAL A 235 -26.57 41.79 -6.06
C VAL A 235 -27.46 40.75 -5.31
N MET A 236 -27.07 40.52 -4.05
CA MET A 236 -27.83 40.23 -2.81
C MET A 236 -29.05 39.29 -2.86
N ASP A 237 -28.99 38.14 -2.18
CA ASP A 237 -29.48 37.94 -0.80
C ASP A 237 -29.50 36.45 -0.41
N SER A 238 -29.62 36.18 0.90
CA SER A 238 -30.07 34.93 1.52
C SER A 238 -29.03 33.85 1.85
N VAL A 239 -28.52 33.98 3.07
CA VAL A 239 -27.97 32.91 3.92
C VAL A 239 -29.13 32.04 4.43
N LEU A 240 -28.90 30.72 4.53
CA LEU A 240 -29.74 29.62 5.08
C LEU A 240 -30.55 28.80 4.06
N SER A 241 -30.06 27.61 3.73
CA SER A 241 -30.66 26.35 4.18
C SER A 241 -30.03 25.15 3.45
N GLN A 242 -29.73 24.10 4.23
CA GLN A 242 -29.68 22.66 3.88
C GLN A 242 -28.52 21.93 4.56
N LEU A 243 -28.59 21.89 5.89
CA LEU A 243 -28.06 20.79 6.69
C LEU A 243 -29.24 20.15 7.41
N HIS A 244 -29.85 19.15 6.79
CA HIS A 244 -30.74 18.22 7.48
C HIS A 244 -30.77 16.89 6.72
N ARG A 245 -29.98 15.92 7.20
CA ARG A 245 -30.32 14.48 7.31
C ARG A 245 -29.13 13.71 7.87
N LEU A 246 -28.94 13.83 9.18
CA LEU A 246 -28.32 12.78 9.99
C LEU A 246 -29.46 12.12 10.79
N SER A 247 -29.80 10.89 10.43
CA SER A 247 -30.53 9.96 11.30
C SER A 247 -29.67 8.71 11.41
N PHE A 248 -28.84 8.59 12.45
CA PHE A 248 -29.21 7.90 13.69
C PHE A 248 -29.99 6.62 13.43
N TRP A 249 -29.32 5.47 13.44
CA TRP A 249 -29.92 4.20 13.86
C TRP A 249 -29.06 3.61 14.98
N ARG A 250 -29.63 3.67 16.18
CA ARG A 250 -29.22 2.99 17.40
C ARG A 250 -30.36 2.00 17.65
N SER A 251 -30.09 0.69 17.60
CA SER A 251 -31.05 -0.32 18.06
C SER A 251 -30.63 -0.79 19.44
N SER A 252 -31.57 -0.74 20.38
CA SER A 252 -31.48 -1.40 21.69
C SER A 252 -32.86 -1.97 22.02
N ASP A 253 -32.92 -3.30 21.95
CA ASP A 253 -33.52 -4.24 22.91
C ASP A 253 -34.99 -4.19 23.36
N VAL A 254 -35.37 -5.36 23.92
CA VAL A 254 -36.37 -5.66 24.97
C VAL A 254 -37.56 -6.50 24.43
N ASN A 255 -37.93 -7.69 24.94
CA ASN A 255 -37.52 -8.49 26.10
C ASN A 255 -38.14 -9.92 26.10
N SER A 256 -37.55 -10.80 26.94
CA SER A 256 -38.22 -11.78 27.84
C SER A 256 -38.98 -13.00 27.26
N SER A 257 -39.02 -14.20 27.85
CA SER A 257 -38.24 -14.99 28.83
C SER A 257 -38.98 -16.34 29.04
N ARG A 258 -38.24 -17.37 29.47
CA ARG A 258 -38.61 -18.52 30.33
C ARG A 258 -39.10 -19.90 29.81
N SER A 259 -38.53 -20.89 30.50
CA SER A 259 -38.84 -22.32 30.72
C SER A 259 -38.31 -23.31 29.67
N GLY A 260 -37.70 -24.44 30.00
CA GLY A 260 -37.32 -25.08 31.26
C GLY A 260 -36.74 -26.49 30.99
N LYS A 261 -36.00 -27.02 31.97
CA LYS A 261 -35.31 -28.33 32.04
C LYS A 261 -33.96 -28.43 31.33
#